data_AF-A0A0H5E828-F1
#
_entry.id   AF-A0A0H5E828-F1
#
_cell.length_a   1.000
_cell.length_b   1.000
_cell.length_c   1.000
_cell.angle_alpha   90.00
_cell.angle_beta   90.00
_cell.angle_gamma   90.00
#
_symmetry.space_group_name_H-M   'P 1'
#
loop_
_entity.id
_entity.type
_entity.pdbx_description
1 polymer ?
#
loop_
_entity_poly.entity_id
_entity_poly.type
_entity_poly.pdbx_seq_one_letter_code
_entity_poly.pdbx_strand_id
1 'polypeptide(L)'
;MAKKFSEKGDTGAFFEKIPNLKTTLGIEDKPPDRLVGRIYHRIRRLFSFFEKGPSPLKGRVEEMHSKIAGVKNRLKEIRESALAEGASAEEMQAFVDMILHPLIEEGKRLQEMRDLTDPFHQVKVLDLYQIWMDKSEFWIIAFRTHARGSFFRLVNEHIWKDLAAKVERDLKILQDYAEHAVQSLLVSEKDKMVLKNQIDQAVSAHIVSLASLKRLPKEITFKDLEAWNRKIDSQRLQHFEEGLSLIDSMIEQFKPHAAQEEYQHLLDVIEVINSIEEQTLRLKQKAKRTGVDSDEWQIIRDKAALLGREAHSISLDLRLSQPLVERLEDIDEMLASILTHASGTFSESET
;
A
#
# COMPACT_ATOMS: atom_id res chain seq x y z
N MET A 1 39.39 -37.12 18.73
CA MET A 1 38.09 -36.73 19.32
C MET A 1 38.04 -35.22 19.43
N ALA A 2 37.35 -34.56 18.50
CA ALA A 2 37.04 -33.13 18.58
C ALA A 2 35.57 -32.99 18.15
N LYS A 3 34.73 -32.55 19.09
CA LYS A 3 33.29 -32.37 18.89
C LYS A 3 33.02 -31.03 18.20
N LYS A 4 32.19 -31.11 17.16
CA LYS A 4 31.55 -30.02 16.42
C LYS A 4 30.80 -29.08 17.36
N PHE A 5 30.99 -27.77 17.18
CA PHE A 5 29.97 -26.77 17.48
C PHE A 5 29.59 -26.10 16.15
N SER A 6 28.39 -26.44 15.70
CA SER A 6 27.65 -25.84 14.61
C SER A 6 26.57 -25.00 15.27
N GLU A 7 26.77 -23.70 15.39
CA GLU A 7 25.70 -22.81 15.81
C GLU A 7 24.75 -22.58 14.63
N LYS A 8 23.50 -22.93 14.91
CA LYS A 8 22.33 -22.75 14.07
C LYS A 8 21.96 -21.26 14.08
N GLY A 9 21.98 -20.63 12.92
CA GLY A 9 21.23 -19.41 12.68
C GLY A 9 19.77 -19.77 12.47
N ASP A 10 18.98 -19.55 13.50
CA ASP A 10 17.53 -19.70 13.53
C ASP A 10 16.89 -18.50 12.79
N THR A 11 16.47 -18.69 11.54
CA THR A 11 15.65 -17.71 10.79
C THR A 11 14.22 -18.23 10.56
N GLY A 12 13.76 -19.14 11.41
CA GLY A 12 12.46 -19.79 11.34
C GLY A 12 11.39 -19.18 12.24
N ALA A 13 11.24 -17.85 12.29
CA ALA A 13 10.12 -17.21 12.99
C ALA A 13 9.92 -15.74 12.58
N PHE A 14 9.32 -15.46 11.41
CA PHE A 14 8.82 -14.11 11.09
C PHE A 14 7.58 -14.05 10.18
N PHE A 15 6.94 -15.19 9.89
CA PHE A 15 5.67 -15.25 9.14
C PHE A 15 4.57 -15.97 9.92
N GLU A 16 4.35 -15.57 11.17
CA GLU A 16 3.09 -15.85 11.85
C GLU A 16 2.25 -14.57 11.98
N LYS A 17 1.05 -14.65 11.40
CA LYS A 17 -0.15 -13.83 11.64
C LYS A 17 -0.14 -12.40 11.10
N ILE A 18 -0.33 -12.28 9.79
CA ILE A 18 -1.14 -11.17 9.24
C ILE A 18 -2.60 -11.65 9.27
N PRO A 19 -3.50 -11.05 10.06
CA PRO A 19 -4.92 -11.37 9.98
C PRO A 19 -5.45 -10.99 8.59
N ASN A 20 -6.20 -11.92 8.02
CA ASN A 20 -6.76 -11.81 6.68
C ASN A 20 -7.73 -10.61 6.63
N LEU A 21 -7.37 -9.54 5.90
CA LEU A 21 -8.17 -8.32 5.73
C LEU A 21 -9.58 -8.55 5.15
N LYS A 22 -9.89 -9.76 4.69
CA LYS A 22 -11.24 -10.18 4.30
C LYS A 22 -12.21 -10.33 5.46
N THR A 23 -11.72 -10.59 6.68
CA THR A 23 -12.59 -10.92 7.83
C THR A 23 -13.06 -9.67 8.58
N THR A 24 -12.37 -8.53 8.43
CA THR A 24 -12.62 -7.29 9.19
C THR A 24 -13.58 -6.31 8.52
N LEU A 25 -13.89 -6.46 7.23
CA LEU A 25 -14.67 -5.45 6.49
C LEU A 25 -16.10 -5.85 6.12
N GLY A 26 -16.57 -7.05 6.49
CA GLY A 26 -17.98 -7.43 6.24
C GLY A 26 -18.44 -7.26 4.79
N ILE A 27 -17.51 -7.31 3.83
CA ILE A 27 -17.83 -7.19 2.41
C ILE A 27 -18.41 -8.54 2.01
N GLU A 28 -19.74 -8.64 2.01
CA GLU A 28 -20.43 -9.73 1.34
C GLU A 28 -19.93 -9.80 -0.10
N ASP A 29 -19.38 -10.95 -0.46
CA ASP A 29 -19.01 -11.31 -1.82
C ASP A 29 -20.25 -11.13 -2.71
N LYS A 30 -20.40 -9.97 -3.35
CA LYS A 30 -21.22 -9.89 -4.56
C LYS A 30 -20.59 -10.91 -5.52
N PRO A 31 -21.34 -11.94 -5.94
CA PRO A 31 -20.76 -12.97 -6.78
C PRO A 31 -20.22 -12.28 -8.04
N PRO A 32 -18.98 -12.56 -8.44
CA PRO A 32 -18.42 -11.99 -9.66
C PRO A 32 -19.39 -12.29 -10.79
N ASP A 33 -19.58 -11.30 -11.67
CA ASP A 33 -20.43 -11.39 -12.85
C ASP A 33 -20.50 -12.82 -13.35
N ARG A 34 -21.71 -13.40 -13.44
CA ARG A 34 -21.92 -14.84 -13.70
C ARG A 34 -21.12 -15.33 -14.92
N LEU A 35 -20.68 -14.44 -15.81
CA LEU A 35 -19.75 -14.73 -16.91
C LEU A 35 -18.31 -14.98 -16.45
N VAL A 36 -17.71 -14.08 -15.65
CA VAL A 36 -16.34 -14.18 -15.14
C VAL A 36 -16.21 -15.36 -14.18
N GLY A 37 -17.20 -15.57 -13.30
CA GLY A 37 -17.23 -16.75 -12.42
C GLY A 37 -17.32 -18.06 -13.20
N ARG A 38 -18.09 -18.11 -14.30
CA ARG A 38 -18.16 -19.29 -15.19
C ARG A 38 -16.88 -19.50 -15.98
N ILE A 39 -16.23 -18.43 -16.46
CA ILE A 39 -14.93 -18.51 -17.15
C ILE A 39 -13.85 -19.00 -16.18
N TYR A 40 -13.78 -18.43 -14.98
CA TYR A 40 -12.84 -18.85 -13.94
C TYR A 40 -13.07 -20.30 -13.53
N HIS A 41 -14.32 -20.73 -13.32
CA HIS A 41 -14.62 -22.14 -13.02
C HIS A 41 -14.33 -23.08 -14.19
N ARG A 42 -14.48 -22.64 -15.44
CA ARG A 42 -14.19 -23.46 -16.62
C ARG A 42 -12.70 -23.58 -16.88
N ILE A 43 -11.94 -22.49 -16.70
CA ILE A 43 -10.48 -22.46 -16.70
C ILE A 43 -9.95 -23.31 -15.54
N ARG A 44 -10.45 -23.12 -14.32
CA ARG A 44 -10.08 -23.92 -13.14
C ARG A 44 -10.43 -25.40 -13.32
N ARG A 45 -11.54 -25.75 -13.97
CA ARG A 45 -11.86 -27.16 -14.30
C ARG A 45 -10.94 -27.76 -15.36
N LEU A 46 -10.54 -26.97 -16.36
CA LEU A 46 -9.54 -27.39 -17.35
C LEU A 46 -8.18 -27.63 -16.67
N PHE A 47 -7.81 -26.82 -15.69
CA PHE A 47 -6.58 -26.97 -14.92
C PHE A 47 -6.65 -28.04 -13.81
N SER A 48 -7.80 -28.24 -13.16
CA SER A 48 -7.99 -29.32 -12.16
C SER A 48 -8.00 -30.71 -12.80
N PHE A 49 -8.27 -30.80 -14.10
CA PHE A 49 -8.10 -32.05 -14.85
C PHE A 49 -6.62 -32.48 -14.93
N PHE A 50 -5.69 -31.53 -14.76
CA PHE A 50 -4.24 -31.78 -14.69
C PHE A 50 -3.73 -32.04 -13.26
N GLU A 51 -4.54 -31.85 -12.21
CA GLU A 51 -4.13 -32.08 -10.81
C GLU A 51 -4.02 -33.57 -10.43
N LYS A 52 -4.52 -34.50 -11.25
CA LYS A 52 -4.48 -35.95 -10.98
C LYS A 52 -3.42 -36.73 -11.76
N GLY A 53 -2.58 -36.06 -12.54
CA GLY A 53 -1.45 -36.67 -13.28
C GLY A 53 -0.16 -35.88 -13.08
N PRO A 54 1.00 -36.35 -13.56
CA PRO A 54 2.21 -35.53 -13.58
C PRO A 54 1.90 -34.23 -14.31
N SER A 55 2.18 -33.08 -13.68
CA SER A 55 1.85 -31.76 -14.26
C SER A 55 2.29 -31.71 -15.72
N PRO A 56 1.40 -31.33 -16.67
CA PRO A 56 1.69 -31.34 -18.10
C PRO A 56 2.87 -30.43 -18.49
N LEU A 57 3.23 -29.49 -17.61
CA LEU A 57 4.33 -28.56 -17.81
C LEU A 57 5.64 -29.05 -17.20
N LYS A 58 5.64 -30.12 -16.39
CA LYS A 58 6.85 -30.65 -15.73
C LYS A 58 7.92 -31.03 -16.74
N GLY A 59 7.56 -31.78 -17.79
CA GLY A 59 8.49 -32.15 -18.86
C GLY A 59 9.03 -30.95 -19.64
N ARG A 60 8.21 -29.91 -19.82
CA ARG A 60 8.62 -28.67 -20.49
C ARG A 60 9.53 -27.81 -19.62
N VAL A 61 9.30 -27.77 -18.31
CA VAL A 61 10.18 -27.15 -17.32
C VAL A 61 11.54 -27.88 -17.30
N GLU A 62 11.55 -29.20 -17.30
CA GLU A 62 12.77 -30.01 -17.36
C GLU A 62 13.57 -29.80 -18.65
N GLU A 63 12.90 -29.70 -19.80
CA GLU A 63 13.52 -29.36 -21.09
C GLU A 63 14.16 -27.96 -21.05
N MET A 64 13.44 -26.97 -20.51
CA MET A 64 13.94 -25.60 -20.37
C MET A 64 15.13 -25.52 -19.39
N HIS A 65 15.10 -26.29 -18.30
CA HIS A 65 16.21 -26.44 -17.36
C HIS A 65 17.51 -26.87 -18.06
N SER A 66 17.40 -27.87 -18.96
CA SER A 66 18.52 -28.37 -19.76
C SER A 66 19.04 -27.30 -20.74
N LYS A 67 18.14 -26.61 -21.43
CA LYS A 67 18.50 -25.49 -22.34
C LYS A 67 19.24 -24.38 -21.61
N ILE A 68 18.80 -24.03 -20.40
CA ILE A 68 19.45 -23.02 -19.56
C ILE A 68 20.86 -23.43 -19.17
N ALA A 69 21.07 -24.71 -18.83
CA ALA A 69 22.41 -25.21 -18.54
C ALA A 69 23.34 -25.01 -19.75
N GLY A 70 22.85 -25.31 -20.96
CA GLY A 70 23.57 -25.09 -22.21
C GLY A 70 23.90 -23.62 -22.47
N VAL A 71 22.91 -22.72 -22.36
CA VAL A 71 23.09 -21.27 -22.56
C VAL A 71 24.04 -20.70 -21.51
N LYS A 72 23.92 -21.11 -20.25
CA LYS A 72 24.82 -20.68 -19.16
C LYS A 72 26.28 -21.09 -19.44
N ASN A 73 26.52 -22.29 -19.98
CA ASN A 73 27.86 -22.71 -20.35
C ASN A 73 28.42 -21.85 -21.48
N ARG A 74 27.62 -21.54 -22.51
CA ARG A 74 28.02 -20.61 -23.58
C ARG A 74 28.32 -19.20 -23.05
N LEU A 75 27.55 -18.71 -22.07
CA LEU A 75 27.86 -17.43 -21.41
C LEU A 75 29.21 -17.47 -20.67
N LYS A 76 29.55 -18.60 -20.03
CA LYS A 76 30.86 -18.78 -19.38
C LYS A 76 32.01 -18.83 -20.39
N GLU A 77 31.83 -19.53 -21.50
CA GLU A 77 32.81 -19.56 -22.60
C GLU A 77 33.08 -18.15 -23.15
N ILE A 78 32.03 -17.35 -23.33
CA ILE A 78 32.17 -15.95 -23.77
C ILE A 78 32.88 -15.12 -22.71
N ARG A 79 32.54 -15.30 -21.44
CA ARG A 79 33.24 -14.62 -20.34
C ARG A 79 34.74 -14.94 -20.36
N GLU A 80 35.10 -16.21 -20.51
CA GLU A 80 36.51 -16.63 -20.59
C GLU A 80 37.20 -16.05 -21.82
N SER A 81 36.53 -16.07 -22.98
CA SER A 81 37.05 -15.50 -24.23
C SER A 81 37.28 -13.99 -24.11
N ALA A 82 36.32 -13.27 -23.53
CA ALA A 82 36.39 -11.83 -23.30
C ALA A 82 37.53 -11.42 -22.37
N LEU A 83 37.89 -12.27 -21.40
CA LEU A 83 38.99 -12.04 -20.46
C LEU A 83 40.36 -12.47 -21.01
N ALA A 84 40.39 -13.41 -21.96
CA ALA A 84 41.63 -13.93 -22.56
C ALA A 84 42.23 -13.01 -23.63
N GLU A 85 41.45 -12.11 -24.22
CA GLU A 85 41.93 -11.07 -25.14
C GLU A 85 42.76 -10.02 -24.37
N GLY A 86 44.07 -10.24 -24.25
CA GLY A 86 45.02 -9.35 -23.56
C GLY A 86 44.99 -7.89 -24.06
N ALA A 87 45.49 -6.95 -23.24
CA ALA A 87 45.39 -5.47 -23.36
C ALA A 87 43.95 -4.89 -23.43
N SER A 88 42.97 -5.69 -23.84
CA SER A 88 41.54 -5.42 -23.93
C SER A 88 40.76 -5.88 -22.70
N ALA A 89 41.43 -6.55 -21.76
CA ALA A 89 40.82 -7.15 -20.59
C ALA A 89 40.09 -6.11 -19.71
N GLU A 90 40.66 -4.91 -19.51
CA GLU A 90 39.99 -3.84 -18.75
C GLU A 90 38.73 -3.32 -19.45
N GLU A 91 38.74 -3.24 -20.78
CA GLU A 91 37.56 -2.81 -21.54
C GLU A 91 36.47 -3.89 -21.51
N MET A 92 36.83 -5.16 -21.73
CA MET A 92 35.86 -6.24 -21.69
C MET A 92 35.39 -6.58 -20.26
N GLN A 93 36.13 -6.17 -19.22
CA GLN A 93 35.75 -6.34 -17.82
C GLN A 93 34.39 -5.71 -17.51
N ALA A 94 34.12 -4.52 -18.02
CA ALA A 94 32.84 -3.83 -17.82
C ALA A 94 31.66 -4.62 -18.44
N PHE A 95 31.86 -5.23 -19.62
CA PHE A 95 30.87 -6.13 -20.23
C PHE A 95 30.65 -7.38 -19.38
N VAL A 96 31.74 -7.97 -18.87
CA VAL A 96 31.68 -9.13 -17.99
C VAL A 96 30.89 -8.81 -16.72
N ASP A 97 31.22 -7.71 -16.05
CA ASP A 97 30.67 -7.40 -14.73
C ASP A 97 29.25 -6.84 -14.79
N MET A 98 28.92 -6.03 -15.79
CA MET A 98 27.59 -5.41 -15.89
C MET A 98 26.56 -6.25 -16.65
N ILE A 99 26.99 -7.17 -17.53
CA ILE A 99 26.08 -7.95 -18.38
C ILE A 99 26.22 -9.45 -18.13
N LEU A 100 27.40 -10.02 -18.37
CA LEU A 100 27.55 -11.49 -18.34
C LEU A 100 27.39 -12.06 -16.94
N HIS A 101 27.98 -11.43 -15.92
CA HIS A 101 27.93 -11.93 -14.55
C HIS A 101 26.49 -11.91 -13.99
N PRO A 102 25.71 -10.81 -14.09
CA PRO A 102 24.30 -10.81 -13.73
C PRO A 102 23.48 -11.89 -14.45
N LEU A 103 23.68 -12.09 -15.76
CA LEU A 103 22.97 -13.14 -16.52
C LEU A 103 23.34 -14.54 -16.03
N ILE A 104 24.60 -14.80 -15.71
CA ILE A 104 25.03 -16.10 -15.18
C ILE A 104 24.43 -16.35 -13.79
N GLU A 105 24.38 -15.34 -12.92
CA GLU A 105 23.76 -15.47 -11.59
C GLU A 105 22.23 -15.62 -11.67
N GLU A 106 21.56 -14.89 -12.55
CA GLU A 106 20.13 -15.06 -12.82
C GLU A 106 19.84 -16.48 -13.32
N GLY A 107 20.65 -17.00 -14.23
CA GLY A 107 20.55 -18.37 -14.72
C GLY A 107 20.74 -19.43 -13.62
N LYS A 108 21.61 -19.17 -12.63
CA LYS A 108 21.76 -20.06 -11.46
C LYS A 108 20.51 -20.05 -10.58
N ARG A 109 20.00 -18.86 -10.24
CA ARG A 109 18.77 -18.72 -9.44
C ARG A 109 17.59 -19.40 -10.10
N LEU A 110 17.45 -19.22 -11.41
CA LEU A 110 16.42 -19.87 -12.21
C LEU A 110 16.55 -21.40 -12.15
N GLN A 111 17.77 -21.95 -12.20
CA GLN A 111 17.98 -23.39 -12.04
C GLN A 111 17.66 -23.92 -10.64
N GLU A 112 17.78 -23.09 -9.60
CA GLU A 112 17.46 -23.42 -8.21
C GLU A 112 15.93 -23.46 -7.97
N MET A 113 15.10 -22.83 -8.80
CA MET A 113 13.63 -22.85 -8.70
C MET A 113 12.98 -24.17 -9.17
N ARG A 114 13.67 -25.31 -8.97
CA ARG A 114 13.35 -26.61 -9.58
C ARG A 114 12.09 -27.28 -9.03
N ASP A 115 11.67 -26.93 -7.81
CA ASP A 115 10.53 -27.53 -7.13
C ASP A 115 9.33 -26.58 -7.08
N LEU A 116 8.49 -26.65 -8.12
CA LEU A 116 7.20 -25.96 -8.14
C LEU A 116 6.11 -26.98 -8.42
N THR A 117 5.39 -27.39 -7.39
CA THR A 117 4.24 -28.30 -7.47
C THR A 117 2.99 -27.60 -8.04
N ASP A 118 2.95 -26.27 -8.03
CA ASP A 118 1.82 -25.46 -8.50
C ASP A 118 1.92 -25.11 -10.00
N PRO A 119 0.93 -25.49 -10.83
CA PRO A 119 0.84 -25.11 -12.24
C PRO A 119 0.93 -23.60 -12.52
N PHE A 120 0.38 -22.73 -11.66
CA PHE A 120 0.43 -21.28 -11.88
C PHE A 120 1.87 -20.74 -11.73
N HIS A 121 2.60 -21.25 -10.75
CA HIS A 121 4.00 -20.92 -10.56
C HIS A 121 4.87 -21.47 -11.70
N GLN A 122 4.54 -22.65 -12.24
CA GLN A 122 5.25 -23.22 -13.39
C GLN A 122 5.15 -22.35 -14.65
N VAL A 123 3.98 -21.76 -14.95
CA VAL A 123 3.83 -20.85 -16.10
C VAL A 123 4.69 -19.59 -15.92
N LYS A 124 4.63 -18.96 -14.75
CA LYS A 124 5.45 -17.77 -14.46
C LYS A 124 6.94 -18.06 -14.57
N VAL A 125 7.38 -19.23 -14.13
CA VAL A 125 8.78 -19.65 -14.23
C VAL A 125 9.19 -19.97 -15.67
N LEU A 126 8.30 -20.55 -16.49
CA LEU A 126 8.55 -20.72 -17.92
C LEU A 126 8.73 -19.38 -18.65
N ASP A 127 7.93 -18.37 -18.32
CA ASP A 127 8.08 -17.02 -18.88
C ASP A 127 9.42 -16.40 -18.47
N LEU A 128 9.82 -16.54 -17.21
CA LEU A 128 11.12 -16.06 -16.72
C LEU A 128 12.28 -16.77 -17.43
N TYR A 129 12.18 -18.09 -17.64
CA TYR A 129 13.17 -18.84 -18.41
C TYR A 129 13.29 -18.35 -19.84
N GLN A 130 12.16 -18.12 -20.52
CA GLN A 130 12.15 -17.65 -21.90
C GLN A 130 12.79 -16.25 -22.01
N ILE A 131 12.38 -15.32 -21.16
CA ILE A 131 12.95 -13.95 -21.11
C ILE A 131 14.46 -14.01 -20.87
N TRP A 132 14.92 -14.82 -19.93
CA TRP A 132 16.34 -14.96 -19.63
C TRP A 132 17.13 -15.56 -20.79
N MET A 133 16.60 -16.61 -21.44
CA MET A 133 17.25 -17.22 -22.60
C MET A 133 17.35 -16.25 -23.76
N ASP A 134 16.29 -15.52 -24.08
CA ASP A 134 16.29 -14.56 -25.19
C ASP A 134 17.33 -13.45 -24.96
N LYS A 135 17.40 -12.92 -23.72
CA LYS A 135 18.45 -11.95 -23.33
C LYS A 135 19.85 -12.54 -23.45
N SER A 136 20.03 -13.77 -22.98
CA SER A 136 21.34 -14.43 -22.97
C SER A 136 21.83 -14.74 -24.37
N GLU A 137 20.96 -15.26 -25.24
CA GLU A 137 21.28 -15.53 -26.64
C GLU A 137 21.57 -14.27 -27.42
N PHE A 138 20.83 -13.18 -27.17
CA PHE A 138 21.12 -11.87 -27.74
C PHE A 138 22.58 -11.45 -27.47
N TRP A 139 23.03 -11.52 -26.22
CA TRP A 139 24.40 -11.14 -25.87
C TRP A 139 25.45 -12.11 -26.41
N ILE A 140 25.14 -13.40 -26.45
CA ILE A 140 26.01 -14.41 -27.06
C ILE A 140 26.24 -14.10 -28.55
N ILE A 141 25.15 -13.86 -29.28
CA ILE A 141 25.20 -13.55 -30.71
C ILE A 141 25.88 -12.21 -30.92
N ALA A 142 25.54 -11.18 -30.15
CA ALA A 142 26.11 -9.84 -30.27
C ALA A 142 27.64 -9.88 -30.14
N PHE A 143 28.16 -10.57 -29.12
CA PHE A 143 29.60 -10.71 -28.90
C PHE A 143 30.31 -11.43 -30.06
N ARG A 144 29.70 -12.47 -30.62
CA ARG A 144 30.32 -13.29 -31.68
C ARG A 144 30.27 -12.67 -33.08
N THR A 145 29.28 -11.82 -33.33
CA THR A 145 28.94 -11.36 -34.70
C THR A 145 29.31 -9.91 -34.97
N HIS A 146 29.35 -9.06 -33.95
CA HIS A 146 29.59 -7.64 -34.13
C HIS A 146 31.09 -7.34 -34.09
N ALA A 147 31.52 -6.45 -34.98
CA ALA A 147 32.84 -5.84 -34.85
C ALA A 147 32.91 -5.06 -33.52
N ARG A 148 34.11 -5.00 -32.92
CA ARG A 148 34.35 -4.44 -31.59
C ARG A 148 33.68 -3.07 -31.35
N GLY A 149 33.88 -2.11 -32.24
CA GLY A 149 33.27 -0.77 -32.10
C GLY A 149 31.73 -0.76 -32.16
N SER A 150 31.12 -1.62 -32.99
CA SER A 150 29.67 -1.78 -33.03
C SER A 150 29.12 -2.49 -31.79
N PHE A 151 29.83 -3.50 -31.30
CA PHE A 151 29.50 -4.18 -30.04
C PHE A 151 29.54 -3.21 -28.87
N PHE A 152 30.53 -2.32 -28.84
CA PHE A 152 30.67 -1.37 -27.75
C PHE A 152 29.55 -0.34 -27.65
N ARG A 153 29.15 0.21 -28.78
CA ARG A 153 27.99 1.10 -28.86
C ARG A 153 26.72 0.40 -28.39
N LEU A 154 26.57 -0.89 -28.72
CA LEU A 154 25.42 -1.69 -28.30
C LEU A 154 25.38 -1.89 -26.78
N VAL A 155 26.52 -2.16 -26.14
CA VAL A 155 26.62 -2.28 -24.68
C VAL A 155 26.28 -0.96 -23.99
N ASN A 156 26.83 0.16 -24.48
CA ASN A 156 26.51 1.49 -23.95
C ASN A 156 25.02 1.81 -24.06
N GLU A 157 24.42 1.55 -25.23
CA GLU A 157 22.99 1.78 -25.45
C GLU A 157 22.13 0.92 -24.52
N HIS A 158 22.50 -0.34 -24.30
CA HIS A 158 21.78 -1.22 -23.39
C HIS A 158 21.82 -0.73 -21.94
N ILE A 159 23.02 -0.46 -21.41
CA ILE A 159 23.19 -0.01 -20.02
C ILE A 159 22.42 1.30 -19.79
N TRP A 160 22.46 2.22 -20.76
CA TRP A 160 21.67 3.44 -20.69
C TRP A 160 20.17 3.18 -20.71
N LYS A 161 19.65 2.32 -21.60
CA LYS A 161 18.23 1.98 -21.65
C LYS A 161 17.76 1.37 -20.34
N ASP A 162 18.55 0.47 -19.76
CA ASP A 162 18.26 -0.17 -18.48
C ASP A 162 18.23 0.85 -17.34
N LEU A 163 19.20 1.77 -17.29
CA LEU A 163 19.21 2.87 -16.34
C LEU A 163 17.99 3.79 -16.52
N ALA A 164 17.69 4.21 -17.75
CA ALA A 164 16.54 5.07 -18.04
C ALA A 164 15.22 4.42 -17.60
N ALA A 165 15.09 3.10 -17.81
CA ALA A 165 13.94 2.32 -17.36
C ALA A 165 13.86 2.22 -15.82
N LYS A 166 15.00 2.07 -15.12
CA LYS A 166 15.05 2.13 -13.65
C LYS A 166 14.58 3.49 -13.14
N VAL A 167 15.11 4.59 -13.70
CA VAL A 167 14.72 5.94 -13.29
C VAL A 167 13.23 6.21 -13.55
N GLU A 168 12.69 5.79 -14.70
CA GLU A 168 11.25 5.91 -14.99
C GLU A 168 10.40 5.16 -13.96
N ARG A 169 10.83 3.95 -13.60
CA ARG A 169 10.16 3.16 -12.56
C ARG A 169 10.19 3.87 -11.21
N ASP A 170 11.35 4.40 -10.81
CA ASP A 170 11.52 5.07 -9.51
C ASP A 170 10.65 6.33 -9.43
N LEU A 171 10.60 7.14 -10.50
CA LEU A 171 9.73 8.30 -10.61
C LEU A 171 8.26 7.92 -10.48
N LYS A 172 7.84 6.85 -11.17
CA LYS A 172 6.47 6.35 -11.08
C LYS A 172 6.14 5.85 -9.67
N ILE A 173 7.06 5.11 -9.03
CA ILE A 173 6.86 4.62 -7.67
C ILE A 173 6.70 5.80 -6.69
N LEU A 174 7.52 6.85 -6.80
CA LEU A 174 7.38 8.04 -5.95
C LEU A 174 6.01 8.69 -6.10
N GLN A 175 5.53 8.85 -7.34
CA GLN A 175 4.21 9.44 -7.62
C GLN A 175 3.06 8.57 -7.10
N ASP A 176 3.10 7.27 -7.41
CA ASP A 176 2.07 6.31 -6.99
C ASP A 176 2.05 6.19 -5.46
N TYR A 177 3.22 6.23 -4.81
CA TYR A 177 3.35 6.17 -3.36
C TYR A 177 2.79 7.43 -2.69
N ALA A 178 3.16 8.62 -3.16
CA ALA A 178 2.63 9.88 -2.65
C ALA A 178 1.10 9.94 -2.76
N GLU A 179 0.56 9.56 -3.93
CA GLU A 179 -0.90 9.49 -4.15
C GLU A 179 -1.54 8.52 -3.15
N HIS A 180 -1.04 7.29 -3.07
CA HIS A 180 -1.62 6.28 -2.20
C HIS A 180 -1.55 6.69 -0.72
N ALA A 181 -0.41 7.24 -0.27
CA ALA A 181 -0.22 7.70 1.10
C ALA A 181 -1.24 8.78 1.47
N VAL A 182 -1.43 9.79 0.61
CA VAL A 182 -2.43 10.84 0.83
C VAL A 182 -3.85 10.29 0.80
N GLN A 183 -4.17 9.43 -0.17
CA GLN A 183 -5.52 8.85 -0.30
C GLN A 183 -5.91 7.98 0.89
N SER A 184 -4.94 7.34 1.53
CA SER A 184 -5.16 6.50 2.71
C SER A 184 -5.51 7.28 3.98
N LEU A 185 -5.29 8.61 3.99
CA LEU A 185 -5.61 9.45 5.14
C LEU A 185 -7.13 9.65 5.29
N LEU A 186 -7.61 9.49 6.52
CA LEU A 186 -9.00 9.75 6.91
C LEU A 186 -9.22 11.25 7.19
N VAL A 187 -8.97 12.09 6.20
CA VAL A 187 -9.12 13.56 6.26
C VAL A 187 -9.95 14.07 5.08
N SER A 188 -10.37 15.34 5.13
CA SER A 188 -11.17 15.95 4.07
C SER A 188 -10.43 15.95 2.72
N GLU A 189 -11.15 15.88 1.60
CA GLU A 189 -10.54 15.97 0.27
C GLU A 189 -9.79 17.29 0.05
N LYS A 190 -10.21 18.37 0.73
CA LYS A 190 -9.50 19.65 0.72
C LYS A 190 -8.13 19.53 1.41
N ASP A 191 -8.09 18.89 2.58
CA ASP A 191 -6.85 18.63 3.33
C ASP A 191 -5.90 17.71 2.54
N LYS A 192 -6.44 16.65 1.91
CA LYS A 192 -5.68 15.77 1.02
C LYS A 192 -5.05 16.54 -0.14
N MET A 193 -5.81 17.42 -0.80
CA MET A 193 -5.31 18.23 -1.91
C MET A 193 -4.21 19.21 -1.46
N VAL A 194 -4.37 19.84 -0.29
CA VAL A 194 -3.33 20.72 0.28
C VAL A 194 -2.06 19.92 0.58
N LEU A 195 -2.17 18.79 1.26
CA LEU A 195 -1.03 17.94 1.59
C LEU A 195 -0.33 17.41 0.33
N LYS A 196 -1.10 16.96 -0.66
CA LYS A 196 -0.56 16.52 -1.95
C LYS A 196 0.27 17.61 -2.62
N ASN A 197 -0.25 18.84 -2.70
CA ASN A 197 0.49 19.96 -3.28
C ASN A 197 1.78 20.27 -2.51
N GLN A 198 1.77 20.14 -1.18
CA GLN A 198 2.95 20.34 -0.35
C GLN A 198 3.99 19.23 -0.60
N ILE A 199 3.56 17.98 -0.68
CA ILE A 199 4.42 16.83 -1.01
C ILE A 199 5.02 17.00 -2.41
N ASP A 200 4.21 17.33 -3.41
CA ASP A 200 4.67 17.54 -4.79
C ASP A 200 5.73 18.64 -4.87
N GLN A 201 5.57 19.74 -4.13
CA GLN A 201 6.56 20.80 -4.05
C GLN A 201 7.85 20.34 -3.39
N ALA A 202 7.76 19.62 -2.26
CA ALA A 202 8.92 19.23 -1.49
C ALA A 202 9.75 18.13 -2.20
N VAL A 203 9.10 17.19 -2.89
CA VAL A 203 9.76 16.11 -3.64
C VAL A 203 10.23 16.57 -5.03
N SER A 204 9.79 17.74 -5.51
CA SER A 204 10.09 18.27 -6.86
C SER A 204 11.58 18.26 -7.21
N ALA A 205 12.45 18.64 -6.27
CA ALA A 205 13.90 18.67 -6.48
C ALA A 205 14.47 17.26 -6.72
N HIS A 206 13.96 16.25 -6.02
CA HIS A 206 14.36 14.85 -6.20
C HIS A 206 13.85 14.29 -7.53
N ILE A 207 12.62 14.61 -7.92
CA ILE A 207 12.04 14.24 -9.23
C ILE A 207 12.87 14.82 -10.38
N VAL A 208 13.22 16.11 -10.31
CA VAL A 208 14.04 16.77 -11.33
C VAL A 208 15.44 16.15 -11.38
N SER A 209 16.03 15.87 -10.21
CA SER A 209 17.35 15.25 -10.13
C SER A 209 17.35 13.85 -10.74
N LEU A 210 16.38 12.99 -10.40
CA LEU A 210 16.17 11.68 -11.00
C LEU A 210 16.00 11.78 -12.52
N ALA A 211 15.11 12.65 -13.01
CA ALA A 211 14.87 12.84 -14.44
C ALA A 211 16.14 13.28 -15.19
N SER A 212 17.02 14.04 -14.55
CA SER A 212 18.28 14.49 -15.14
C SER A 212 19.28 13.35 -15.39
N LEU A 213 19.21 12.27 -14.60
CA LEU A 213 20.09 11.09 -14.73
C LEU A 213 19.85 10.31 -16.02
N LYS A 214 18.71 10.52 -16.69
CA LYS A 214 18.39 9.90 -17.99
C LYS A 214 19.25 10.45 -19.13
N ARG A 215 19.99 11.54 -18.94
CA ARG A 215 20.79 12.16 -19.99
C ARG A 215 22.03 11.33 -20.27
N LEU A 216 22.13 10.85 -21.52
CA LEU A 216 23.28 10.07 -22.00
C LEU A 216 24.55 10.94 -22.00
N PRO A 217 25.66 10.50 -21.40
CA PRO A 217 26.97 11.04 -21.67
C PRO A 217 27.32 10.78 -23.14
N LYS A 218 27.69 11.81 -23.89
CA LYS A 218 27.89 11.70 -25.35
C LYS A 218 28.95 10.66 -25.72
N GLU A 219 29.96 10.46 -24.89
CA GLU A 219 31.01 9.47 -25.08
C GLU A 219 31.50 8.97 -23.72
N ILE A 220 31.19 7.72 -23.37
CA ILE A 220 31.79 7.01 -22.24
C ILE A 220 32.63 5.86 -22.77
N THR A 221 33.85 5.77 -22.27
CA THR A 221 34.75 4.65 -22.55
C THR A 221 34.31 3.42 -21.76
N PHE A 222 34.66 2.22 -22.24
CA PHE A 222 34.34 0.98 -21.53
C PHE A 222 34.90 0.92 -20.12
N LYS A 223 36.11 1.47 -19.94
CA LYS A 223 36.79 1.55 -18.65
C LYS A 223 36.01 2.40 -17.63
N ASP A 224 35.41 3.49 -18.09
CA ASP A 224 34.67 4.42 -17.23
C ASP A 224 33.20 4.05 -17.10
N LEU A 225 32.68 3.15 -17.94
CA LEU A 225 31.26 2.79 -18.01
C LEU A 225 30.76 2.18 -16.70
N GLU A 226 31.54 1.30 -16.09
CA GLU A 226 31.17 0.68 -14.81
C GLU A 226 31.16 1.71 -13.68
N ALA A 227 32.23 2.52 -13.57
CA ALA A 227 32.35 3.55 -12.56
C ALA A 227 31.22 4.59 -12.69
N TRP A 228 30.91 4.98 -13.92
CA TRP A 228 29.79 5.86 -14.22
C TRP A 228 28.45 5.21 -13.83
N ASN A 229 28.20 3.97 -14.24
CA ASN A 229 26.94 3.28 -13.94
C ASN A 229 26.74 3.16 -12.42
N ARG A 230 27.79 2.80 -11.66
CA ARG A 230 27.74 2.76 -10.19
C ARG A 230 27.47 4.14 -9.58
N LYS A 231 28.11 5.20 -10.09
CA LYS A 231 27.89 6.56 -9.61
C LYS A 231 26.44 6.99 -9.85
N ILE A 232 25.91 6.76 -11.04
CA ILE A 232 24.53 7.14 -11.36
C ILE A 232 23.52 6.28 -10.58
N ASP A 233 23.76 4.98 -10.43
CA ASP A 233 22.89 4.12 -9.60
C ASP A 233 22.90 4.56 -8.13
N SER A 234 24.04 5.03 -7.60
CA SER A 234 24.11 5.59 -6.24
C SER A 234 23.34 6.90 -6.11
N GLN A 235 23.46 7.81 -7.08
CA GLN A 235 22.71 9.07 -7.09
C GLN A 235 21.21 8.84 -7.25
N ARG A 236 20.84 7.87 -8.10
CA ARG A 236 19.46 7.41 -8.29
C ARG A 236 18.88 6.92 -6.96
N LEU A 237 19.57 6.00 -6.29
CA LEU A 237 19.11 5.42 -5.04
C LEU A 237 18.96 6.50 -3.96
N GLN A 238 19.96 7.37 -3.83
CA GLN A 238 19.93 8.49 -2.88
C GLN A 238 18.67 9.37 -3.07
N HIS A 239 18.45 9.89 -4.28
CA HIS A 239 17.30 10.76 -4.53
C HIS A 239 15.95 10.05 -4.41
N PHE A 240 15.90 8.77 -4.75
CA PHE A 240 14.71 7.96 -4.57
C PHE A 240 14.37 7.75 -3.09
N GLU A 241 15.35 7.34 -2.28
CA GLU A 241 15.19 7.13 -0.84
C GLU A 241 14.88 8.42 -0.08
N GLU A 242 15.60 9.50 -0.40
CA GLU A 242 15.33 10.84 0.17
C GLU A 242 13.90 11.31 -0.18
N GLY A 243 13.46 11.08 -1.43
CA GLY A 243 12.10 11.40 -1.86
C GLY A 243 11.03 10.63 -1.08
N LEU A 244 11.21 9.32 -0.87
CA LEU A 244 10.30 8.50 -0.07
C LEU A 244 10.27 8.95 1.39
N SER A 245 11.43 9.14 2.01
CA SER A 245 11.53 9.58 3.40
C SER A 245 10.87 10.94 3.63
N LEU A 246 10.93 11.83 2.64
CA LEU A 246 10.29 13.12 2.71
C LEU A 246 8.77 13.01 2.64
N ILE A 247 8.23 12.13 1.80
CA ILE A 247 6.79 11.81 1.78
C ILE A 247 6.35 11.30 3.15
N ASP A 248 7.04 10.32 3.71
CA ASP A 248 6.73 9.74 5.02
C ASP A 248 6.70 10.80 6.11
N SER A 249 7.76 11.63 6.18
CA SER A 249 7.86 12.71 7.17
C SER A 249 6.71 13.71 7.05
N MET A 250 6.25 14.03 5.84
CA MET A 250 5.15 14.97 5.65
C MET A 250 3.80 14.38 6.03
N ILE A 251 3.58 13.10 5.72
CA ILE A 251 2.37 12.37 6.12
C ILE A 251 2.29 12.28 7.65
N GLU A 252 3.39 11.93 8.32
CA GLU A 252 3.45 11.81 9.78
C GLU A 252 3.22 13.14 10.50
N GLN A 253 3.71 14.24 9.94
CA GLN A 253 3.60 15.58 10.54
C GLN A 253 2.31 16.30 10.16
N PHE A 254 1.52 15.76 9.23
CA PHE A 254 0.31 16.42 8.75
C PHE A 254 -0.76 16.52 9.85
N LYS A 255 -1.24 17.74 10.07
CA LYS A 255 -2.38 18.02 10.96
C LYS A 255 -3.54 18.56 10.12
N PRO A 256 -4.68 17.84 10.03
CA PRO A 256 -5.82 18.29 9.24
C PRO A 256 -6.40 19.59 9.79
N HIS A 257 -6.72 20.54 8.90
CA HIS A 257 -7.18 21.88 9.31
C HIS A 257 -8.60 21.85 9.92
N ALA A 258 -9.46 20.91 9.51
CA ALA A 258 -10.86 20.86 9.95
C ALA A 258 -11.09 20.14 11.30
N ALA A 259 -10.11 19.36 11.78
CA ALA A 259 -10.30 18.47 12.93
C ALA A 259 -10.36 19.19 14.28
N GLN A 260 -10.05 20.49 14.36
CA GLN A 260 -10.07 21.23 15.63
C GLN A 260 -11.41 21.94 15.90
N GLU A 261 -12.04 22.55 14.89
CA GLU A 261 -13.27 23.32 15.11
C GLU A 261 -14.52 22.44 15.16
N GLU A 262 -14.67 21.45 14.27
CA GLU A 262 -15.82 20.54 14.28
C GLU A 262 -15.78 19.57 15.47
N TYR A 263 -14.58 19.11 15.85
CA TYR A 263 -14.40 18.25 17.02
C TYR A 263 -14.65 19.01 18.33
N GLN A 264 -14.17 20.25 18.43
CA GLN A 264 -14.44 21.10 19.60
C GLN A 264 -15.94 21.40 19.71
N HIS A 265 -16.60 21.74 18.60
CA HIS A 265 -18.04 21.95 18.58
C HIS A 265 -18.83 20.71 19.04
N LEU A 266 -18.46 19.51 18.57
CA LEU A 266 -19.11 18.27 19.02
C LEU A 266 -18.88 18.00 20.51
N LEU A 267 -17.68 18.27 21.03
CA LEU A 267 -17.40 18.17 22.46
C LEU A 267 -18.25 19.14 23.29
N ASP A 268 -18.32 20.41 22.86
CA ASP A 268 -19.13 21.44 23.53
C ASP A 268 -20.61 21.03 23.54
N VAL A 269 -21.12 20.50 22.42
CA VAL A 269 -22.51 20.02 22.33
C VAL A 269 -22.76 18.81 23.24
N ILE A 270 -21.84 17.85 23.31
CA ILE A 270 -21.96 16.70 24.21
C ILE A 270 -21.98 17.14 25.68
N GLU A 271 -21.18 18.12 26.06
CA GLU A 271 -21.17 18.68 27.42
C GLU A 271 -22.51 19.33 27.78
N VAL A 272 -23.10 20.08 26.83
CA VAL A 272 -24.42 20.68 27.01
C VAL A 272 -25.51 19.59 27.13
N ILE A 273 -25.50 18.55 26.29
CA ILE A 273 -26.44 17.43 26.39
C ILE A 273 -26.35 16.75 27.77
N ASN A 274 -25.13 16.44 28.23
CA ASN A 274 -24.90 15.83 29.55
C ASN A 274 -25.49 16.70 30.68
N SER A 275 -25.31 18.02 30.61
CA SER A 275 -25.85 18.96 31.59
C SER A 275 -27.38 18.96 31.59
N ILE A 276 -28.01 18.97 30.41
CA ILE A 276 -29.48 18.95 30.29
C ILE A 276 -30.05 17.63 30.83
N GLU A 277 -29.42 16.50 30.55
CA GLU A 277 -29.83 15.19 31.08
C GLU A 277 -29.78 15.16 32.61
N GLU A 278 -28.66 15.61 33.21
CA GLU A 278 -28.50 15.64 34.66
C GLU A 278 -29.55 16.55 35.32
N GLN A 279 -29.80 17.72 34.72
CA GLN A 279 -30.81 18.65 35.21
C GLN A 279 -32.22 18.10 35.08
N THR A 280 -32.55 17.44 33.96
CA THR A 280 -33.85 16.79 33.73
C THR A 280 -34.09 15.66 34.74
N LEU A 281 -33.08 14.83 35.01
CA LEU A 281 -33.16 13.77 36.02
C LEU A 281 -33.41 14.32 37.43
N ARG A 282 -32.67 15.36 37.82
CA ARG A 282 -32.88 16.06 39.11
C ARG A 282 -34.28 16.67 39.19
N LEU A 283 -34.74 17.28 38.09
CA LEU A 283 -36.06 17.91 38.03
C LEU A 283 -37.17 16.87 38.14
N LYS A 284 -37.03 15.71 37.49
CA LYS A 284 -37.97 14.57 37.59
C LYS A 284 -38.05 14.03 39.01
N GLN A 285 -36.91 13.91 39.70
CA GLN A 285 -36.89 13.51 41.11
C GLN A 285 -37.55 14.55 42.02
N LYS A 286 -37.33 15.84 41.76
CA LYS A 286 -37.98 16.93 42.50
C LYS A 286 -39.49 16.93 42.27
N ALA A 287 -39.93 16.79 41.02
CA ALA A 287 -41.33 16.72 40.64
C ALA A 287 -42.06 15.59 41.37
N LYS A 288 -41.47 14.38 41.47
CA LYS A 288 -42.06 13.26 42.22
C LYS A 288 -42.28 13.53 43.71
N ARG A 289 -41.52 14.45 44.30
CA ARG A 289 -41.58 14.79 45.74
C ARG A 289 -42.42 16.05 46.02
N THR A 290 -42.84 16.75 44.98
CA THR A 290 -43.48 18.06 45.06
C THR A 290 -44.95 17.91 44.66
N GLY A 291 -45.86 18.35 45.51
CA GLY A 291 -47.30 18.35 45.18
C GLY A 291 -47.62 19.33 44.06
N VAL A 292 -48.55 18.95 43.17
CA VAL A 292 -48.94 19.70 41.97
C VAL A 292 -49.48 21.11 42.30
N ASP A 293 -50.06 21.29 43.48
CA ASP A 293 -50.65 22.57 43.93
C ASP A 293 -49.67 23.50 44.67
N SER A 294 -48.38 23.16 44.70
CA SER A 294 -47.36 24.00 45.35
C SER A 294 -46.83 25.09 44.42
N ASP A 295 -46.47 26.26 44.96
CA ASP A 295 -45.75 27.30 44.21
C ASP A 295 -44.42 26.77 43.60
N GLU A 296 -43.82 25.77 44.24
CA GLU A 296 -42.64 25.08 43.73
C GLU A 296 -42.92 24.29 42.43
N TRP A 297 -44.15 23.85 42.20
CA TRP A 297 -44.53 23.16 40.98
C TRP A 297 -44.47 24.09 39.76
N GLN A 298 -44.82 25.36 39.93
CA GLN A 298 -44.70 26.34 38.86
C GLN A 298 -43.23 26.56 38.47
N ILE A 299 -42.33 26.62 39.47
CA ILE A 299 -40.88 26.70 39.24
C ILE A 299 -40.36 25.46 38.49
N ILE A 300 -40.87 24.27 38.83
CA ILE A 300 -40.52 23.02 38.14
C ILE A 300 -40.99 23.04 36.69
N ARG A 301 -42.22 23.50 36.44
CA ARG A 301 -42.80 23.62 35.09
C ARG A 301 -42.00 24.59 34.22
N ASP A 302 -41.67 25.76 34.75
CA ASP A 302 -40.91 26.78 34.01
C ASP A 302 -39.51 26.29 33.67
N LYS A 303 -38.86 25.57 34.61
CA LYS A 303 -37.55 24.97 34.37
C LYS A 303 -37.60 23.82 33.35
N ALA A 304 -38.65 23.00 33.38
CA ALA A 304 -38.84 21.94 32.39
C ALA A 304 -39.05 22.51 30.98
N ALA A 305 -39.84 23.57 30.85
CA ALA A 305 -40.06 24.26 29.58
C ALA A 305 -38.81 24.99 29.05
N LEU A 306 -37.91 25.43 29.94
CA LEU A 306 -36.61 25.99 29.54
C LEU A 306 -35.70 24.89 28.98
N LEU A 307 -35.52 23.79 29.72
CA LEU A 307 -34.65 22.68 29.29
C LEU A 307 -35.15 22.04 27.99
N GLY A 308 -36.46 21.94 27.77
CA GLY A 308 -37.01 21.41 26.52
C GLY A 308 -36.73 22.32 25.32
N ARG A 309 -36.72 23.65 25.51
CA ARG A 309 -36.32 24.59 24.45
C ARG A 309 -34.83 24.50 24.14
N GLU A 310 -33.99 24.29 25.15
CA GLU A 310 -32.55 24.09 24.97
C GLU A 310 -32.26 22.78 24.24
N ALA A 311 -32.89 21.67 24.65
CA ALA A 311 -32.78 20.37 23.99
C ALA A 311 -33.24 20.43 22.53
N HIS A 312 -34.40 21.04 22.28
CA HIS A 312 -34.91 21.23 20.93
C HIS A 312 -34.01 22.12 20.07
N SER A 313 -33.40 23.17 20.63
CA SER A 313 -32.46 24.00 19.89
C SER A 313 -31.21 23.24 19.45
N ILE A 314 -30.77 22.26 20.25
CA ILE A 314 -29.60 21.44 19.95
C ILE A 314 -29.94 20.37 18.91
N SER A 315 -31.13 19.76 18.98
CA SER A 315 -31.56 18.72 18.03
C SER A 315 -31.73 19.21 16.58
N LEU A 316 -31.83 20.53 16.38
CA LEU A 316 -31.81 21.15 15.06
C LEU A 316 -30.42 21.15 14.39
N ASP A 317 -29.35 20.79 15.11
CA ASP A 317 -28.01 20.67 14.52
C ASP A 317 -27.89 19.38 13.68
N LEU A 318 -27.86 19.56 12.36
CA LEU A 318 -27.74 18.50 11.36
C LEU A 318 -26.43 17.71 11.44
N ARG A 319 -25.44 18.18 12.21
CA ARG A 319 -24.14 17.53 12.40
C ARG A 319 -24.16 16.47 13.51
N LEU A 320 -25.25 16.38 14.27
CA LEU A 320 -25.40 15.39 15.33
C LEU A 320 -25.49 13.97 14.78
N SER A 321 -24.77 13.05 15.43
CA SER A 321 -24.93 11.62 15.18
C SER A 321 -26.26 11.11 15.73
N GLN A 322 -26.84 10.10 15.10
CA GLN A 322 -28.09 9.45 15.53
C GLN A 322 -28.18 9.16 17.05
N PRO A 323 -27.14 8.63 17.74
CA PRO A 323 -27.22 8.38 19.19
C PRO A 323 -27.36 9.64 20.05
N LEU A 324 -26.88 10.81 19.58
CA LEU A 324 -27.04 12.07 20.31
C LEU A 324 -28.45 12.65 20.11
N VAL A 325 -29.05 12.40 18.95
CA VAL A 325 -30.45 12.75 18.68
C VAL A 325 -31.38 11.91 19.55
N GLU A 326 -31.15 10.59 19.64
CA GLU A 326 -31.93 9.69 20.52
C GLU A 326 -31.88 10.13 21.99
N ARG A 327 -30.72 10.58 22.48
CA ARG A 327 -30.58 11.13 23.83
C ARG A 327 -31.41 12.40 24.05
N LEU A 328 -31.48 13.28 23.05
CA LEU A 328 -32.30 14.49 23.12
C LEU A 328 -33.80 14.15 23.07
N GLU A 329 -34.20 13.14 22.30
CA GLU A 329 -35.58 12.63 22.29
C GLU A 329 -35.97 12.04 23.66
N ASP A 330 -35.09 11.26 24.30
CA ASP A 330 -35.29 10.74 25.66
C ASP A 330 -35.47 11.86 26.69
N ILE A 331 -34.69 12.95 26.58
CA ILE A 331 -34.84 14.15 27.41
C ILE A 331 -36.22 14.79 27.20
N ASP A 332 -36.64 14.97 25.95
CA ASP A 332 -37.93 15.57 25.61
C ASP A 332 -39.10 14.73 26.14
N GLU A 333 -39.04 13.40 26.02
CA GLU A 333 -40.03 12.49 26.63
C GLU A 333 -40.07 12.61 28.15
N MET A 334 -38.90 12.68 28.80
CA MET A 334 -38.82 12.86 30.24
C MET A 334 -39.40 14.20 30.69
N LEU A 335 -39.12 15.29 29.99
CA LEU A 335 -39.67 16.61 30.28
C LEU A 335 -41.18 16.66 30.04
N ALA A 336 -41.68 16.04 28.95
CA ALA A 336 -43.11 15.91 28.69
C ALA A 336 -43.82 15.13 29.81
N SER A 337 -43.19 14.06 30.34
CA SER A 337 -43.74 13.31 31.48
C SER A 337 -43.86 14.16 32.76
N ILE A 338 -42.92 15.06 33.01
CA ILE A 338 -42.95 16.00 34.15
C ILE A 338 -44.10 17.01 33.98
N LEU A 339 -44.25 17.55 32.77
CA LEU A 339 -45.28 18.54 32.46
C LEU A 339 -46.70 17.94 32.48
N THR A 340 -46.85 16.68 32.08
CA THR A 340 -48.14 15.96 32.04
C THR A 340 -48.55 15.34 33.38
N HIS A 341 -47.63 15.12 34.32
CA HIS A 341 -47.96 14.76 35.71
C HIS A 341 -48.87 15.79 36.40
N ALA A 342 -48.97 17.02 35.87
CA ALA A 342 -49.92 18.03 36.34
C ALA A 342 -51.37 17.82 35.84
N SER A 343 -51.58 17.01 34.80
CA SER A 343 -52.87 16.87 34.10
C SER A 343 -53.64 15.59 34.49
N GLY A 344 -53.00 14.66 35.21
CA GLY A 344 -53.53 13.31 35.46
C GLY A 344 -54.06 13.05 36.87
N THR A 345 -53.91 13.98 37.82
CA THR A 345 -54.35 13.78 39.22
C THR A 345 -55.74 14.36 39.54
N PHE A 346 -56.58 14.60 38.52
CA PHE A 346 -57.96 15.09 38.70
C PHE A 346 -59.05 14.09 38.28
N SER A 347 -58.70 12.84 37.93
CA SER A 347 -59.67 11.88 37.35
C SER A 347 -59.95 10.63 38.19
N GLU A 348 -59.43 10.53 39.43
CA GLU A 348 -59.71 9.38 40.31
C GLU A 348 -60.18 9.82 41.71
N SER A 349 -61.18 10.70 41.77
CA SER A 349 -62.07 10.83 42.92
C SER A 349 -63.27 11.69 42.55
N GLU A 350 -64.29 11.08 41.95
CA GLU A 350 -65.72 11.45 42.09
C GLU A 350 -66.55 10.67 41.05
N THR A 351 -66.94 9.46 41.43
CA THR A 351 -68.25 8.77 41.26
C THR A 351 -68.13 7.30 40.87
#